data_AF-A0A2K3KB96-F1
#
_entry.id   AF-A0A2K3KB96-F1
#
_cell.length_a   1.000
_cell.length_b   1.000
_cell.length_c   1.000
_cell.angle_alpha   90.00
_cell.angle_beta   90.00
_cell.angle_gamma   90.00
#
_symmetry.space_group_name_H-M   'P 1'
#
loop_
_entity.id
_entity.type
_entity.pdbx_description
1 polymer ?
#
loop_
_entity_poly.entity_id
_entity_poly.type
_entity_poly.pdbx_seq_one_letter_code
_entity_poly.pdbx_strand_id
1 'polypeptide(L)'
;QPIRPLSLSYYMKKYERGPIVPRGEGNAVREEAMREEEEINRFEEGNHPDQQGDPVHEPQDMPAHASPLYSHDVNQLASMLHQMEISQYSGLPNLYFDTASTMYTEAMTYRSTFPPPTFGT
;
A
#
# COMPACT_ATOMS: atom_id res chain seq x y z
N GLN A 1 -31.31 23.17 6.91
CA GLN A 1 -32.22 21.99 6.91
C GLN A 1 -31.40 20.77 6.51
N PRO A 2 -31.58 19.59 7.11
CA PRO A 2 -30.82 18.40 6.74
C PRO A 2 -31.25 17.90 5.35
N ILE A 3 -30.27 17.48 4.56
CA ILE A 3 -30.46 16.90 3.22
C ILE A 3 -31.11 15.52 3.40
N ARG A 4 -32.29 15.32 2.81
CA ARG A 4 -32.94 14.00 2.80
C ARG A 4 -32.39 13.19 1.64
N PRO A 5 -31.76 12.03 1.88
CA PRO A 5 -31.32 11.16 0.80
C PRO A 5 -32.52 10.63 0.02
N LEU A 6 -32.30 10.37 -1.27
CA LEU A 6 -33.31 9.78 -2.14
C LEU A 6 -33.55 8.31 -1.77
N SER A 7 -34.78 7.83 -1.90
CA SER A 7 -35.14 6.44 -1.59
C SER A 7 -34.59 5.47 -2.63
N LEU A 8 -34.36 4.21 -2.24
CA LEU A 8 -33.97 3.14 -3.17
C LEU A 8 -34.96 2.99 -4.35
N SER A 9 -36.26 3.18 -4.07
CA SER A 9 -37.31 3.18 -5.08
C SER A 9 -37.16 4.27 -6.14
N TYR A 10 -36.55 5.42 -5.81
CA TYR A 10 -36.24 6.46 -6.78
C TYR A 10 -35.23 5.95 -7.82
N TYR A 11 -34.19 5.25 -7.39
CA TYR A 11 -33.16 4.71 -8.30
C TYR A 11 -33.71 3.59 -9.18
N MET A 12 -34.48 2.66 -8.60
CA MET A 12 -35.08 1.56 -9.36
C MET A 12 -36.07 2.05 -10.42
N LYS A 13 -36.80 3.14 -10.15
CA LYS A 13 -37.72 3.75 -11.11
C LYS A 13 -37.01 4.59 -12.17
N LYS A 14 -35.93 5.29 -11.79
CA LYS A 14 -35.19 6.18 -12.70
C LYS A 14 -34.30 5.41 -13.68
N TYR A 15 -33.76 4.30 -13.23
CA TYR A 15 -32.89 3.43 -14.01
C TYR A 15 -33.63 2.12 -14.25
N GLU A 16 -34.59 2.15 -15.19
CA GLU A 16 -35.10 0.92 -15.80
C GLU A 16 -33.87 0.19 -16.35
N ARG A 17 -33.64 -1.04 -15.87
CA ARG A 17 -32.49 -1.86 -16.19
C ARG A 17 -32.42 -2.00 -17.72
N GLY A 18 -31.52 -1.27 -18.35
CA GLY A 18 -31.29 -1.31 -19.80
C GLY A 18 -30.95 -2.73 -20.26
N PRO A 19 -31.03 -3.02 -21.57
CA PRO A 19 -30.81 -4.36 -22.08
C PRO A 19 -29.43 -4.87 -21.65
N ILE A 20 -29.42 -5.94 -20.85
CA ILE A 20 -28.20 -6.70 -20.56
C ILE A 20 -27.81 -7.34 -21.88
N VAL A 21 -26.74 -6.84 -22.51
CA VAL A 21 -26.12 -7.51 -23.64
C VAL A 21 -25.56 -8.86 -23.15
N PRO A 22 -26.03 -10.01 -23.66
CA PRO A 22 -25.39 -11.28 -23.39
C PRO A 22 -24.02 -11.23 -24.08
N ARG A 23 -22.95 -11.19 -23.29
CA ARG A 23 -21.59 -11.31 -23.81
C ARG A 23 -21.35 -12.78 -24.14
N GLY A 24 -21.70 -13.17 -25.36
CA GLY A 24 -21.21 -14.37 -26.07
C GLY A 24 -21.60 -15.73 -25.48
N GLU A 25 -22.46 -16.47 -26.18
CA GLU A 25 -22.66 -17.91 -25.94
C GLU A 25 -21.48 -18.70 -26.50
N GLY A 26 -20.85 -19.55 -25.68
CA GLY A 26 -19.87 -20.53 -26.15
C GLY A 26 -19.12 -21.21 -25.01
N ASN A 27 -18.70 -22.47 -25.24
CA ASN A 27 -17.91 -23.29 -24.32
C ASN A 27 -16.66 -22.58 -23.74
N ALA A 28 -16.16 -21.55 -24.42
CA ALA A 28 -15.09 -20.69 -23.96
C ALA A 28 -15.42 -19.92 -22.66
N VAL A 29 -16.66 -19.47 -22.45
CA VAL A 29 -17.07 -18.79 -21.20
C VAL A 29 -17.15 -19.77 -20.05
N ARG A 30 -17.52 -21.02 -20.30
CA ARG A 30 -17.53 -22.07 -19.27
C ARG A 30 -16.12 -22.48 -18.88
N GLU A 31 -15.21 -22.57 -19.85
CA GLU A 31 -13.79 -22.82 -19.60
C GLU A 31 -13.09 -21.63 -18.93
N GLU A 32 -13.45 -20.40 -19.31
CA GLU A 32 -13.02 -19.16 -18.67
C GLU A 32 -13.54 -19.07 -17.23
N ALA A 33 -14.81 -19.40 -16.99
CA ALA A 33 -15.39 -19.44 -15.65
C ALA A 33 -14.75 -20.52 -14.76
N MET A 34 -14.44 -21.71 -15.29
CA MET A 34 -13.70 -22.73 -14.54
C MET A 34 -12.28 -22.29 -14.22
N ARG A 35 -11.62 -21.60 -15.15
CA ARG A 35 -10.28 -21.02 -14.92
C ARG A 35 -10.31 -19.90 -13.88
N GLU A 36 -11.36 -19.08 -13.90
CA GLU A 36 -11.59 -18.02 -12.91
C GLU A 36 -11.85 -18.61 -11.52
N GLU A 37 -12.67 -19.66 -11.41
CA GLU A 37 -12.91 -20.38 -10.15
C GLU A 37 -11.61 -20.99 -9.58
N GLU A 38 -10.77 -21.61 -10.43
CA GLU A 38 -9.47 -22.13 -10.00
C GLU A 38 -8.51 -21.03 -9.52
N GLU A 39 -8.57 -19.84 -10.12
CA GLU A 39 -7.79 -18.69 -9.67
C GLU A 39 -8.28 -18.15 -8.34
N ILE A 40 -9.60 -18.03 -8.15
CA ILE A 40 -10.22 -17.59 -6.88
C ILE A 40 -9.88 -18.57 -5.75
N ASN A 41 -9.96 -19.88 -6.00
CA ASN A 41 -9.64 -20.89 -4.99
C ASN A 41 -8.19 -20.79 -4.51
N ARG A 42 -7.23 -20.49 -5.40
CA ARG A 42 -5.83 -20.25 -5.01
C ARG A 42 -5.71 -19.06 -4.05
N PHE A 43 -6.52 -18.02 -4.24
CA PHE A 43 -6.53 -16.86 -3.36
C PHE A 43 -7.22 -17.14 -2.01
N GLU A 44 -8.33 -17.89 -1.99
CA GLU A 44 -8.97 -18.30 -0.72
C GLU A 44 -8.09 -19.23 0.12
N GLU A 45 -7.28 -20.06 -0.53
CA GLU A 45 -6.26 -20.91 0.11
C GLU A 45 -5.03 -20.11 0.60
N GLY A 46 -4.99 -18.80 0.36
CA GLY A 46 -3.92 -17.90 0.84
C GLY A 46 -2.67 -17.90 -0.05
N ASN A 47 -2.71 -18.47 -1.25
CA ASN A 47 -1.58 -18.46 -2.19
C ASN A 47 -1.64 -17.22 -3.09
N HIS A 48 -1.26 -16.07 -2.54
CA HIS A 48 -1.18 -14.80 -3.28
C HIS A 48 0.24 -14.62 -3.87
N PRO A 49 0.41 -14.53 -5.21
CA PRO A 49 1.71 -14.42 -5.85
C PRO A 49 2.49 -13.14 -5.50
N ASP A 50 1.79 -12.09 -5.02
CA ASP A 50 2.36 -10.78 -4.67
C ASP A 50 2.07 -10.34 -3.22
N GLN A 51 1.64 -11.25 -2.34
CA GLN A 51 1.69 -10.93 -0.91
C GLN A 51 3.15 -10.89 -0.48
N GLN A 52 3.71 -9.67 -0.37
CA GLN A 52 4.89 -9.44 0.45
C GLN A 52 4.58 -10.03 1.83
N GLY A 53 5.31 -11.11 2.14
CA GLY A 53 4.88 -12.14 3.08
C GLY A 53 4.47 -11.64 4.46
N ASP A 54 3.48 -12.31 5.02
CA ASP A 54 3.47 -12.60 6.46
C ASP A 54 4.82 -13.27 6.82
N PRO A 55 5.43 -12.92 7.97
CA PRO A 55 6.79 -13.30 8.32
C PRO A 55 6.85 -14.78 8.71
N VAL A 56 6.87 -15.66 7.71
CA VAL A 56 7.13 -17.08 7.93
C VAL A 56 8.62 -17.24 8.21
N HIS A 57 8.91 -17.71 9.42
CA HIS A 57 10.21 -18.12 9.93
C HIS A 57 11.06 -18.90 8.90
N GLU A 58 11.89 -18.19 8.13
CA GLU A 58 13.14 -18.77 7.66
C GLU A 58 14.20 -18.52 8.73
N PRO A 59 15.02 -19.51 9.12
CA PRO A 59 16.34 -19.20 9.64
C PRO A 59 17.14 -18.69 8.45
N GLN A 60 16.89 -17.44 8.04
CA GLN A 60 17.89 -16.68 7.31
C GLN A 60 19.16 -16.81 8.15
N ASP A 61 20.25 -17.25 7.53
CA ASP A 61 21.60 -16.98 8.00
C ASP A 61 21.70 -15.46 8.17
N MET A 62 21.23 -14.96 9.31
CA MET A 62 21.45 -13.59 9.73
C MET A 62 22.96 -13.47 9.80
N PRO A 63 23.59 -12.54 9.06
CA PRO A 63 24.96 -12.18 9.40
C PRO A 63 24.90 -11.74 10.86
N ALA A 64 25.53 -12.56 11.69
CA ALA A 64 25.59 -12.52 13.14
C ALA A 64 25.08 -11.21 13.70
N HIS A 65 23.85 -11.19 14.27
CA HIS A 65 23.20 -10.06 14.95
C HIS A 65 24.09 -8.82 14.92
N ALA A 66 24.14 -8.16 13.74
CA ALA A 66 24.87 -6.93 13.63
C ALA A 66 24.22 -6.04 14.69
N SER A 67 25.03 -5.48 15.60
CA SER A 67 24.54 -4.52 16.56
C SER A 67 23.54 -3.59 15.86
N PRO A 68 22.39 -3.26 16.48
CA PRO A 68 21.35 -2.49 15.81
C PRO A 68 22.01 -1.37 15.00
N LEU A 69 21.85 -1.40 13.67
CA LEU A 69 22.55 -0.48 12.78
C LEU A 69 22.23 0.99 13.15
N TYR A 70 21.08 1.16 13.82
CA TYR A 70 20.58 2.38 14.41
C TYR A 70 20.14 2.13 15.86
N SER A 71 20.33 3.12 16.72
CA SER A 71 19.82 3.11 18.10
C SER A 71 18.31 3.28 18.16
N HIS A 72 17.67 3.83 17.12
CA HIS A 72 16.22 4.00 17.04
C HIS A 72 15.56 3.02 16.07
N ASP A 73 14.26 2.81 16.27
CA ASP A 73 13.46 1.95 15.40
C ASP A 73 13.34 2.54 13.98
N VAL A 74 13.39 1.67 12.97
CA VAL A 74 13.34 2.07 11.56
C VAL A 74 12.07 2.86 11.25
N ASN A 75 10.92 2.51 11.84
CA ASN A 75 9.68 3.25 11.59
C ASN A 75 9.73 4.66 12.17
N GLN A 76 10.45 4.87 13.28
CA GLN A 76 10.64 6.20 13.86
C GLN A 76 11.51 7.08 12.96
N LEU A 77 12.62 6.52 12.46
CA LEU A 77 13.50 7.19 11.52
C LEU A 77 12.76 7.53 10.21
N ALA A 78 11.98 6.58 9.67
CA ALA A 78 11.18 6.78 8.47
C ALA A 78 10.10 7.85 8.66
N SER A 79 9.40 7.84 9.81
CA SER A 79 8.39 8.84 10.14
C SER A 79 8.97 10.25 10.24
N MET A 80 10.14 10.40 10.85
CA MET A 80 10.85 11.68 10.94
C MET A 80 11.25 12.21 9.56
N LEU A 81 11.83 11.36 8.71
CA LEU A 81 12.17 11.74 7.34
C LEU A 81 10.94 12.17 6.54
N HIS A 82 9.84 11.42 6.66
CA HIS A 82 8.60 11.73 5.98
C HIS A 82 8.03 13.09 6.40
N GLN A 83 8.04 13.40 7.70
CA GLN A 83 7.63 14.72 8.20
C GLN A 83 8.52 15.83 7.66
N MET A 84 9.84 15.58 7.56
CA MET A 84 10.78 16.54 7.00
C MET A 84 10.49 16.82 5.52
N GLU A 85 10.23 15.78 4.72
CA GLU A 85 9.86 15.92 3.31
C GLU A 85 8.57 16.71 3.16
N ILE A 86 7.51 16.38 3.91
CA ILE A 86 6.25 17.13 3.88
C ILE A 86 6.48 18.60 4.24
N SER A 87 7.28 18.87 5.27
CA SER A 87 7.57 20.24 5.70
C SER A 87 8.30 21.04 4.62
N GLN A 88 9.21 20.40 3.88
CA GLN A 88 9.94 21.01 2.76
C GLN A 88 9.00 21.28 1.57
N TYR A 89 8.18 20.31 1.17
CA TYR A 89 7.25 20.46 0.05
C TYR A 89 6.13 21.46 0.33
N SER A 90 5.64 21.48 1.57
CA SER A 90 4.48 22.29 1.97
C SER A 90 4.87 23.65 2.54
N GLY A 91 6.17 23.90 2.73
CA GLY A 91 6.69 25.14 3.31
C GLY A 91 6.19 25.40 4.73
N LEU A 92 5.95 24.35 5.53
CA LEU A 92 5.36 24.47 6.87
C LEU A 92 6.35 25.16 7.82
N PRO A 93 6.08 26.39 8.30
CA PRO A 93 7.09 27.24 8.93
C PRO A 93 7.41 26.90 10.40
N ASN A 94 6.93 25.78 10.95
CA ASN A 94 6.99 25.49 12.39
C ASN A 94 7.51 24.08 12.75
N LEU A 95 8.09 23.34 11.81
CA LEU A 95 8.80 22.11 12.16
C LEU A 95 10.28 22.41 12.44
N TYR A 96 10.67 22.16 13.68
CA TYR A 96 12.05 22.29 14.13
C TYR A 96 12.60 20.90 14.38
N PHE A 97 13.70 20.57 13.70
CA PHE A 97 14.42 19.33 13.88
C PHE A 97 15.73 19.62 14.60
N ASP A 98 16.05 18.83 15.62
CA ASP A 98 17.34 18.94 16.29
C ASP A 98 18.42 18.24 15.46
N THR A 99 19.20 19.04 14.73
CA THR A 99 20.30 18.55 13.88
C THR A 99 21.47 17.97 14.66
N ALA A 100 21.58 18.23 15.97
CA ALA A 100 22.61 17.66 16.83
C ALA A 100 22.17 16.34 17.48
N SER A 101 20.90 15.96 17.34
CA SER A 101 20.37 14.71 17.89
C SER A 101 20.89 13.49 17.12
N THR A 102 21.08 12.39 17.86
CA THR A 102 21.38 11.07 17.28
C THR A 102 20.27 10.65 16.32
N MET A 103 19.01 10.98 16.62
CA MET A 103 17.86 10.65 15.77
C MET A 103 17.94 11.31 14.40
N TYR A 104 18.37 12.58 14.34
CA TYR A 104 18.55 13.28 13.07
C TYR A 104 19.68 12.65 12.24
N THR A 105 20.80 12.35 12.89
CA THR A 105 21.97 11.76 12.22
C THR A 105 21.66 10.35 11.70
N GLU A 106 20.97 9.54 12.48
CA GLU A 106 20.52 8.20 12.08
C GLU A 106 19.48 8.28 10.96
N ALA A 107 18.52 9.19 11.03
CA ALA A 107 17.54 9.40 9.98
C ALA A 107 18.20 9.79 8.65
N MET A 108 19.16 10.73 8.67
CA MET A 108 19.91 11.10 7.47
C MET A 108 20.77 9.95 6.92
N THR A 109 21.37 9.14 7.81
CA THR A 109 22.12 7.95 7.42
C THR A 109 21.20 6.90 6.78
N TYR A 110 20.02 6.66 7.35
CA TYR A 110 19.00 5.79 6.79
C TYR A 110 18.54 6.27 5.41
N ARG A 111 18.31 7.57 5.23
CA ARG A 111 17.97 8.15 3.91
C ARG A 111 19.06 7.91 2.86
N SER A 112 20.33 7.89 3.25
CA SER A 112 21.43 7.62 2.31
C SER A 112 21.41 6.19 1.75
N THR A 113 20.89 5.23 2.53
CA THR A 113 20.72 3.84 2.08
C THR A 113 19.56 3.68 1.10
N PHE A 114 18.55 4.56 1.16
CA PHE A 114 17.39 4.57 0.27
C PHE A 114 17.16 5.98 -0.28
N PRO A 115 17.95 6.42 -1.29
CA PRO A 115 17.83 7.76 -1.83
C PRO A 115 16.41 7.98 -2.41
N PRO A 116 15.83 9.17 -2.24
CA PRO A 116 14.51 9.47 -2.76
C PRO A 116 14.50 9.31 -4.30
N PRO A 117 13.42 8.76 -4.87
CA PRO A 117 13.34 8.55 -6.31
C PRO A 117 13.47 9.88 -7.04
N THR A 118 14.46 9.96 -7.93
CA THR A 118 14.58 11.08 -8.85
C THR A 118 13.63 10.81 -10.01
N PHE A 119 12.63 11.68 -10.19
CA PHE A 119 11.88 11.68 -11.44
C PHE A 119 12.82 12.22 -12.52
N GLY A 120 13.31 11.32 -13.38
CA GLY A 120 14.27 11.66 -14.43
C GLY A 120 13.80 12.82 -15.30
N THR A 121 14.73 13.72 -15.62
CA THR A 121 14.58 14.82 -16.58
C THR A 121 14.62 14.32 -18.01
#